data_AF-A0A6N6RY60-F1
#
_entry.id   AF-A0A6N6RY60-F1
#
_cell.length_a   1.000
_cell.length_b   1.000
_cell.length_c   1.000
_cell.angle_alpha   90.00
_cell.angle_beta   90.00
_cell.angle_gamma   90.00
#
_symmetry.space_group_name_H-M   'P 1'
#
loop_
_entity.id
_entity.type
_entity.pdbx_description
1 polymer ?
#
loop_
_entity_poly.entity_id
_entity_poly.type
_entity_poly.pdbx_seq_one_letter_code
_entity_poly.pdbx_strand_id
1 'polypeptide(L)' 'MVENFTSKKILLTGGSGFLGSFVSEELIARGVEKKNIKIPRSRELDLRKWEN' A
#
# COMPACT_ATOMS: atom_id res chain seq x y z
N MET A 1 15.67 12.35 11.46
CA MET A 1 14.41 11.87 12.05
C MET A 1 13.78 10.92 11.05
N VAL A 2 13.39 9.70 11.47
CA VAL A 2 12.66 8.78 10.57
C VAL A 2 11.23 9.31 10.46
N GLU A 3 10.74 9.50 9.25
CA GLU A 3 9.39 9.99 9.00
C GLU A 3 8.36 8.96 9.52
N ASN A 4 7.33 9.44 10.22
CA ASN A 4 6.30 8.58 10.82
C ASN A 4 5.13 8.39 9.83
N PHE A 5 4.84 7.14 9.47
CA PHE A 5 3.78 6.77 8.53
C PHE A 5 2.41 6.51 9.19
N THR A 6 2.30 6.46 10.53
CA THR A 6 1.06 6.00 11.22
C THR A 6 -0.19 6.81 10.87
N SER A 7 -0.05 8.11 10.58
CA SER A 7 -1.15 9.01 10.22
C SER A 7 -1.35 9.18 8.71
N LYS A 8 -0.55 8.50 7.88
CA LYS A 8 -0.57 8.67 6.41
C LYS A 8 -1.56 7.70 5.77
N LYS A 9 -2.22 8.16 4.71
CA LYS A 9 -2.89 7.29 3.74
C LYS A 9 -1.86 6.84 2.70
N ILE A 10 -1.74 5.54 2.49
CA ILE A 10 -0.70 4.92 1.67
C ILE A 10 -1.35 4.17 0.52
N LEU A 11 -0.95 4.52 -0.71
CA LEU A 11 -1.23 3.71 -1.89
C LEU A 11 -0.05 2.77 -2.13
N LEU A 12 -0.26 1.48 -1.94
CA LEU A 12 0.77 0.45 -2.14
C LEU A 12 0.46 -0.36 -3.41
N THR A 13 1.06 0.05 -4.52
CA THR A 13 0.96 -0.67 -5.80
C THR A 13 1.80 -1.94 -5.77
N GLY A 14 1.29 -3.05 -6.33
CA GLY A 14 1.99 -4.34 -6.25
C GLY A 14 2.04 -4.94 -4.85
N GLY A 15 1.29 -4.38 -3.88
CA GLY A 15 1.27 -4.79 -2.47
C GLY A 15 0.84 -6.23 -2.18
N SER A 16 0.32 -6.96 -3.17
CA SER A 16 0.00 -8.38 -3.02
C SER A 16 0.99 -9.32 -3.73
N GLY A 17 2.04 -8.78 -4.35
CA GLY A 17 3.12 -9.56 -4.94
C GLY A 17 4.17 -9.94 -3.90
N PHE A 18 5.21 -10.67 -4.33
CA PHE A 18 6.26 -11.20 -3.46
C PHE A 18 6.83 -10.17 -2.47
N LEU A 19 7.36 -9.04 -2.95
CA LEU A 19 7.91 -7.99 -2.08
C LEU A 19 6.81 -7.16 -1.40
N GLY A 20 5.74 -6.86 -2.14
CA GLY A 20 4.69 -5.97 -1.69
C GLY A 20 3.96 -6.48 -0.44
N SER A 21 3.80 -7.80 -0.29
CA SER A 21 3.16 -8.40 0.88
C SER A 21 3.96 -8.10 2.15
N PHE A 22 5.29 -8.26 2.12
CA PHE A 22 6.15 -7.95 3.27
C PHE A 22 6.16 -6.45 3.59
N VAL A 23 6.11 -5.58 2.58
CA VAL A 23 5.99 -4.13 2.80
C VAL A 23 4.66 -3.80 3.50
N SER A 24 3.56 -4.43 3.09
CA SER A 24 2.26 -4.25 3.76
C SER A 24 2.31 -4.71 5.22
N GLU A 25 2.94 -5.85 5.51
CA GLU A 25 3.10 -6.39 6.86
C GLU A 25 3.91 -5.44 7.74
N GLU A 26 5.05 -4.95 7.24
CA GLU A 26 5.92 -4.05 7.97
C GLU A 26 5.27 -2.68 8.25
N LEU A 27 4.47 -2.15 7.31
CA LEU A 27 3.69 -0.93 7.54
C LEU A 27 2.69 -1.12 8.70
N ILE A 28 2.00 -2.25 8.74
CA ILE A 28 1.07 -2.59 9.82
C ILE A 28 1.83 -2.77 11.14
N ALA A 29 2.96 -3.47 11.13
CA ALA A 29 3.81 -3.68 12.30
C ALA A 29 4.33 -2.36 12.89
N ARG A 30 4.55 -1.35 12.04
CA ARG A 30 4.92 0.02 12.44
C ARG A 30 3.74 0.90 12.87
N GLY A 31 2.53 0.35 12.94
CA GLY A 31 1.35 1.02 13.47
C GLY A 31 0.49 1.75 12.43
N VAL A 32 0.72 1.53 11.13
CA VAL A 32 -0.21 2.03 10.11
C VAL A 32 -1.50 1.20 10.17
N GLU A 33 -2.62 1.87 10.36
CA GLU A 33 -3.92 1.18 10.34
C GLU A 33 -4.20 0.57 8.96
N LYS A 34 -4.67 -0.68 8.90
CA LYS A 34 -5.03 -1.35 7.63
C LYS A 34 -5.94 -0.51 6.74
N LYS A 35 -6.90 0.22 7.32
CA LYS A 35 -7.84 1.10 6.59
C LYS A 35 -7.13 2.24 5.82
N ASN A 36 -5.91 2.59 6.22
CA ASN A 36 -5.11 3.64 5.59
C ASN A 36 -4.20 3.09 4.48
N ILE A 37 -4.13 1.77 4.28
CA ILE A 37 -3.31 1.13 3.22
C ILE A 37 -4.24 0.67 2.11
N LYS A 38 -4.15 1.28 0.93
CA LYS A 38 -4.88 0.88 -0.27
C LYS A 38 -3.96 0.08 -1.18
N ILE A 39 -4.34 -1.17 -1.47
CA ILE A 39 -3.63 -2.06 -2.39
C ILE A 39 -4.56 -2.40 -3.56
N PRO A 40 -4.54 -1.65 -4.68
CA PRO A 40 -5.39 -1.95 -5.83
C PRO A 40 -4.94 -3.24 -6.52
N ARG A 41 -5.90 -4.05 -6.98
CA ARG A 41 -5.64 -5.17 -7.88
C ARG A 41 -5.72 -4.68 -9.33
N SER A 42 -4.87 -5.22 -10.21
CA SER A 42 -4.90 -4.88 -11.65
C SER A 42 -6.26 -5.14 -12.32
N ARG A 43 -7.04 -6.11 -11.81
CA ARG A 43 -8.40 -6.41 -12.26
C ARG A 43 -9.44 -5.34 -11.85
N GLU A 44 -9.14 -4.55 -10.82
CA GLU A 44 -10.02 -3.51 -10.27
C GLU A 44 -9.60 -2.11 -10.76
N LEU A 45 -8.28 -1.90 -10.88
CA LEU A 45 -7.67 -0.66 -11.35
C LEU A 45 -6.41 -1.00 -12.15
N ASP A 46 -6.51 -0.89 -13.47
CA ASP A 46 -5.39 -1.15 -14.38
C ASP A 46 -4.47 0.07 -14.47
N LEU A 47 -3.41 0.10 -13.66
CA LEU A 47 -2.47 1.23 -13.58
C LEU A 47 -1.70 1.52 -14.88
N ARG A 48 -1.87 0.72 -15.93
CA ARG A 48 -1.31 1.00 -17.27
C ARG A 48 -2.18 1.98 -18.07
N LYS A 49 -3.44 2.18 -17.66
CA LYS A 49 -4.37 3.12 -18.29
C LYS A 49 -4.31 4.47 -17.58
N TRP A 50 -4.20 5.54 -18.34
CA TRP A 50 -4.02 6.89 -17.79
C TRP A 50 -5.34 7.49 -17.28
N GLU A 51 -6.46 7.09 -17.87
CA GLU A 51 -7.81 7.57 -17.58
C GLU A 51 -8.44 7.03 -16.27
N ASN A 52 -7.69 6.22 -15.52
CA ASN A 52 -8.13 5.52 -14.32
C ASN A 52 -8.06 6.33 -13.02
#